data_AF-A0A2U8E396-F1
#
_entry.id   AF-A0A2U8E396-F1
#
_cell.length_a   1.000
_cell.length_b   1.000
_cell.length_c   1.000
_cell.angle_alpha   90.00
_cell.angle_beta   90.00
_cell.angle_gamma   90.00
#
_symmetry.space_group_name_H-M   'P 1'
#
loop_
_entity.id
_entity.type
_entity.pdbx_description
1 polymer ?
#
loop_
_entity_poly.entity_id
_entity_poly.type
_entity_poly.pdbx_seq_one_letter_code
_entity_poly.pdbx_strand_id
1 'polypeptide(L)' 'MIQIQPIRGAFGFSHLITETHGADTRAILIDACPGCTPRKLSALFGKLGIRPGDLCAIQLTHAHFDHCVNAADIRRGAA' A
#
# COMPACT_ATOMS: atom_id res chain seq x y z
N MET A 1 -2.06 6.44 16.43
CA MET A 1 -1.86 7.56 15.48
C MET A 1 -2.20 7.05 14.09
N ILE A 2 -3.06 7.78 13.36
CA ILE A 2 -3.38 7.46 11.97
C ILE A 2 -2.52 8.34 11.05
N GLN A 3 -1.95 7.74 10.00
CA GLN A 3 -1.22 8.46 8.95
C GLN A 3 -1.71 8.00 7.57
N ILE A 4 -1.61 8.90 6.60
CA ILE A 4 -1.97 8.64 5.19
C ILE A 4 -0.79 9.05 4.32
N GLN A 5 -0.17 8.10 3.62
CA GLN A 5 0.92 8.35 2.69
C GLN A 5 0.46 8.16 1.24
N PRO A 6 0.47 9.22 0.41
CA PRO A 6 0.18 9.08 -1.01
C PRO A 6 1.36 8.41 -1.73
N ILE A 7 1.05 7.48 -2.62
CA ILE A 7 1.99 6.81 -3.51
C ILE A 7 1.62 7.22 -4.94
N ARG A 8 2.45 8.09 -5.53
CA ARG A 8 2.18 8.68 -6.85
C ARG A 8 2.84 7.89 -7.98
N GLY A 9 2.08 7.72 -9.06
CA GLY A 9 2.55 7.24 -10.36
C GLY A 9 2.32 8.26 -11.46
N ALA A 10 2.73 7.93 -12.68
CA ALA A 10 2.38 8.71 -13.87
C ALA A 10 0.87 8.60 -14.19
N PHE A 11 0.25 7.47 -13.81
CA PHE A 11 -1.17 7.18 -13.97
C PHE A 11 -1.70 6.61 -12.65
N GLY A 12 -2.87 7.10 -12.20
CA GLY A 12 -3.51 6.69 -10.96
C GLY A 12 -2.82 7.18 -9.68
N PHE A 13 -3.51 6.99 -8.55
CA PHE A 13 -3.03 7.32 -7.21
C PHE A 13 -3.32 6.15 -6.27
N SER A 14 -2.34 5.82 -5.43
CA SER A 14 -2.52 4.89 -4.32
C SER A 14 -2.31 5.61 -2.99
N HIS A 15 -2.94 5.12 -1.92
CA HIS A 15 -2.72 5.62 -0.56
C HIS A 15 -2.43 4.47 0.39
N LEU A 16 -1.37 4.59 1.17
CA LEU A 16 -1.17 3.74 2.33
C LEU A 16 -1.79 4.45 3.53
N ILE A 17 -2.72 3.79 4.20
CA ILE A 17 -3.29 4.24 5.47
C ILE A 17 -2.69 3.37 6.55
N THR A 18 -2.08 3.98 7.56
CA THR A 18 -1.48 3.26 8.68
C THR A 18 -2.10 3.71 9.98
N GLU A 19 -2.26 2.77 10.90
CA GLU A 19 -2.71 3.01 12.24
C GLU A 19 -1.77 2.31 13.22
N THR A 20 -1.19 3.09 14.14
CA THR A 20 -0.27 2.56 15.17
C THR A 20 -0.86 2.79 16.57
N HIS A 21 -0.94 1.72 17.36
CA HIS A 21 -1.37 1.70 18.77
C HIS A 21 -0.29 1.04 19.62
N GLY A 22 0.52 1.83 20.33
CA GLY A 22 1.66 1.30 21.07
C GLY A 22 2.67 0.63 20.12
N ALA A 23 2.90 -0.67 20.30
CA ALA A 23 3.78 -1.46 19.45
C ALA A 23 3.09 -2.05 18.21
N ASP A 24 1.75 -2.02 18.15
CA ASP A 24 0.99 -2.63 17.06
C ASP A 24 0.78 -1.63 15.93
N THR A 25 1.06 -2.05 14.69
CA THR A 25 0.78 -1.28 13.49
C THR A 25 -0.09 -2.11 12.54
N ARG A 26 -1.09 -1.45 11.94
CA ARG A 26 -1.91 -2.01 10.86
C ARG A 26 -1.89 -1.06 9.68
N ALA A 27 -2.00 -1.62 8.48
CA ALA A 27 -2.00 -0.86 7.25
C ALA A 27 -3.08 -1.35 6.29
N ILE A 28 -3.65 -0.41 5.53
CA ILE A 28 -4.53 -0.68 4.39
C ILE A 28 -3.95 0.07 3.19
N LEU A 29 -3.88 -0.60 2.04
CA LEU A 29 -3.51 0.02 0.78
C LEU A 29 -4.79 0.29 -0.03
N ILE A 30 -5.01 1.55 -0.39
CA ILE A 30 -6.07 1.98 -1.32
C ILE A 30 -5.44 2.11 -2.71
N ASP A 31 -5.97 1.34 -3.66
CA ASP A 31 -5.47 1.17 -5.03
C ASP A 31 -4.02 0.66 -5.13
N ALA A 32 -3.70 0.04 -6.26
CA ALA A 32 -2.40 -0.49 -6.62
C ALA A 32 -2.00 0.01 -8.03
N CYS A 33 -1.91 1.34 -8.16
CA CYS A 33 -1.63 2.01 -9.43
C CYS A 33 -0.25 1.61 -10.00
N PRO A 34 0.05 1.87 -11.30
CA PRO A 34 1.36 1.62 -11.89
C PRO A 34 2.54 2.22 -11.09
N GLY A 35 2.30 3.33 -10.39
CA GLY A 35 3.28 3.96 -9.50
C GLY A 35 3.52 3.23 -8.18
N CYS A 36 2.59 2.39 -7.74
CA CYS A 36 2.64 1.58 -6.52
C CYS A 36 3.23 0.20 -6.82
N THR A 37 4.52 0.14 -7.14
CA THR A 37 5.21 -1.14 -7.37
C THR A 37 5.56 -1.82 -6.05
N PRO A 38 5.69 -3.17 -6.01
CA PRO A 38 6.14 -3.88 -4.80
C PRO A 38 7.45 -3.33 -4.23
N ARG A 39 8.40 -2.94 -5.09
CA ARG A 39 9.67 -2.31 -4.68
C ARG A 39 9.46 -0.97 -3.97
N LYS A 40 8.60 -0.10 -4.50
CA LYS A 40 8.30 1.20 -3.88
C LYS A 40 7.56 1.02 -2.57
N LEU A 41 6.60 0.09 -2.52
CA LEU A 41 5.85 -0.20 -1.32
C LEU A 41 6.76 -0.76 -0.21
N SER A 42 7.64 -1.71 -0.54
CA SER A 42 8.64 -2.27 0.37
C SER A 42 9.58 -1.18 0.93
N ALA A 43 10.06 -0.26 0.06
CA ALA A 43 10.88 0.86 0.50
C ALA A 43 10.13 1.83 1.42
N LEU A 44 8.83 2.05 1.19
CA LEU A 44 7.98 2.85 2.05
C LEU A 44 7.75 2.16 3.40
N PHE A 45 7.49 0.86 3.39
CA PHE A 45 7.32 0.05 4.60
C PHE A 45 8.56 0.13 5.50
N GLY A 46 9.75 -0.02 4.92
CA GLY A 46 11.02 0.12 5.65
C GLY A 46 11.21 1.50 6.28
N LYS A 47 10.77 2.58 5.61
CA LYS A 47 10.83 3.94 6.17
C LYS A 47 9.84 4.17 7.32
N LEU A 48 8.72 3.46 7.30
CA LEU A 48 7.63 3.60 8.28
C LEU A 48 7.67 2.53 9.39
N GLY A 49 8.61 1.59 9.34
CA GLY A 49 8.68 0.48 10.29
C GLY A 49 7.54 -0.53 10.15
N ILE A 50 6.90 -0.60 8.98
CA ILE A 50 5.78 -1.50 8.69
C ILE A 50 6.34 -2.84 8.20
N ARG A 51 5.81 -3.94 8.72
CA ARG A 51 6.12 -5.29 8.25
C ARG A 51 5.09 -5.74 7.21
N PRO A 52 5.43 -6.67 6.29
CA PRO A 52 4.46 -7.20 5.33
C PRO A 52 3.15 -7.67 5.97
N GLY A 53 3.23 -8.42 7.08
CA GLY A 53 2.05 -8.90 7.82
C GLY A 53 1.20 -7.83 8.49
N ASP A 54 1.67 -6.57 8.57
CA ASP A 54 0.86 -5.46 9.08
C ASP A 54 -0.11 -4.93 8.00
N LEU A 55 0.09 -5.26 6.70
CA LEU A 55 -0.83 -4.92 5.62
C LEU A 55 -2.06 -5.84 5.64
N CYS A 56 -3.15 -5.35 6.22
CA CYS A 56 -4.37 -6.13 6.45
C CYS A 56 -5.25 -6.25 5.20
N ALA A 57 -5.20 -5.26 4.29
CA ALA A 57 -6.07 -5.24 3.12
C ALA A 57 -5.49 -4.40 1.97
N ILE A 58 -5.87 -4.78 0.75
CA ILE A 58 -5.76 -3.97 -0.46
C ILE A 58 -7.19 -3.70 -0.94
N GLN A 59 -7.62 -2.44 -0.89
CA GLN A 59 -8.93 -2.02 -1.35
C GLN A 59 -8.78 -1.30 -2.68
N LEU A 60 -9.47 -1.81 -3.71
CA LEU A 60 -9.52 -1.19 -5.03
C LEU A 60 -10.77 -0.33 -5.12
N THR A 61 -10.62 0.91 -5.58
CA THR A 61 -11.75 1.82 -5.79
C THR A 61 -12.62 1.37 -6.96
N HIS A 62 -11.98 0.92 -8.04
CA HIS A 62 -12.59 0.31 -9.21
C HIS A 62 -11.53 -0.48 -10.02
N ALA A 63 -11.94 -1.11 -11.13
CA ALA A 63 -11.12 -2.10 -11.84
C ALA A 63 -10.50 -1.58 -13.17
N HIS A 64 -10.12 -0.30 -13.23
CA HIS A 64 -9.29 0.17 -14.34
C HIS A 64 -7.80 -0.13 -14.10
N PHE A 65 -7.05 -0.28 -15.19
CA PHE A 65 -5.64 -0.68 -15.14
C PHE A 65 -4.80 0.27 -14.28
N ASP A 66 -5.10 1.56 -14.28
CA ASP A 66 -4.40 2.60 -13.52
C ASP A 66 -4.70 2.55 -12.01
N HIS A 67 -5.63 1.71 -11.57
CA HIS A 67 -5.96 1.50 -10.17
C HIS A 67 -5.57 0.12 -9.64
N CYS A 68 -5.50 -0.92 -10.48
CA CYS A 68 -5.38 -2.30 -9.99
C CYS A 68 -4.19 -3.10 -10.54
N VAL A 69 -3.39 -2.56 -11.46
CA VAL A 69 -2.36 -3.33 -12.19
C VAL A 69 -1.38 -4.07 -11.27
N ASN A 70 -1.00 -3.49 -10.13
CA ASN A 70 -0.03 -4.09 -9.21
C ASN A 70 -0.68 -4.89 -8.08
N ALA A 71 -2.01 -4.96 -7.99
CA ALA A 71 -2.70 -5.52 -6.83
C ALA A 71 -2.33 -6.99 -6.57
N ALA A 72 -2.23 -7.79 -7.63
CA ALA A 72 -1.86 -9.20 -7.54
C ALA A 72 -0.41 -9.38 -7.06
N ASP A 73 0.52 -8.59 -7.58
CA ASP A 73 1.93 -8.68 -7.23
C ASP A 73 2.20 -8.16 -5.81
N ILE A 74 1.50 -7.09 -5.40
CA ILE A 74 1.52 -6.63 -4.02
C ILE A 74 0.95 -7.71 -3.11
N ARG A 75 -0.18 -8.34 -3.44
CA ARG A 75 -0.74 -9.41 -2.59
C ARG A 75 0.18 -10.63 -2.47
N ARG A 76 0.99 -10.92 -3.51
CA ARG A 76 1.98 -12.01 -3.49
C ARG A 76 3.27 -11.64 -2.76
N GLY A 77 3.64 -10.36 -2.76
CA GLY A 77 4.90 -9.86 -2.19
C GLY A 77 4.76 -9.09 -0.87
N ALA A 78 3.54 -8.77 -0.45
CA ALA A 78 3.20 -8.12 0.81
C ALA A 78 2.63 -9.09 1.85
N ALA A 79 2.91 -10.39 1.69
CA ALA A 79 2.82 -11.40 2.73
C ALA A 79 4.13 -12.20 2.74
#